data_AF-A0A2N8C9L1-F1
#
_entry.id   AF-A0A2N8C9L1-F1
#
_cell.length_a   1.000
_cell.length_b   1.000
_cell.length_c   1.000
_cell.angle_alpha   90.00
_cell.angle_beta   90.00
_cell.angle_gamma   90.00
#
_symmetry.space_group_name_H-M   'P 1'
#
loop_
_entity.id
_entity.type
_entity.pdbx_description
1 polymer ?
#
loop_
_entity_poly.entity_id
_entity_poly.type
_entity_poly.pdbx_seq_one_letter_code
_entity_poly.pdbx_strand_id
1 'polypeptide(L)'
;MENDFGVPITAFLFAAVDSPPVIMGTIYGDITGRFRDGASMRTSRITNVLFIDGFSLFQTLAGSRYLVVSWAPGGNNIYMNRIYH
;
A
#
# COMPACT_ATOMS: atom_id res chain seq x y z
N MET A 1 -14.57 0.13 -12.30
CA MET A 1 -14.81 -0.48 -10.97
C MET A 1 -14.64 0.64 -9.98
N GLU A 2 -15.74 1.22 -9.50
CA GLU A 2 -15.73 2.24 -8.46
C GLU A 2 -16.04 1.50 -7.16
N ASN A 3 -15.02 0.86 -6.58
CA ASN A 3 -15.10 0.44 -5.19
C ASN A 3 -14.71 1.66 -4.37
N ASP A 4 -15.69 2.24 -3.68
CA ASP A 4 -15.42 3.21 -2.66
C ASP A 4 -15.00 2.47 -1.38
N PHE A 5 -13.71 2.52 -1.05
CA PHE A 5 -13.16 1.94 0.17
C PHE A 5 -13.51 2.77 1.42
N GLY A 6 -14.33 3.82 1.28
CA GLY A 6 -14.74 4.73 2.36
C GLY A 6 -13.62 5.64 2.87
N VAL A 7 -12.43 5.55 2.27
CA VAL A 7 -11.25 6.35 2.60
C VAL A 7 -10.50 6.74 1.33
N PRO A 8 -9.97 7.97 1.23
CA PRO A 8 -9.13 8.38 0.12
C PRO A 8 -7.91 7.47 -0.05
N ILE A 9 -7.71 6.95 -1.27
CA ILE A 9 -6.54 6.17 -1.66
C ILE A 9 -5.59 7.10 -2.42
N THR A 10 -4.31 7.10 -2.03
CA THR A 10 -3.27 7.86 -2.71
C THR A 10 -2.84 7.16 -4.00
N ALA A 11 -2.62 5.85 -3.93
CA ALA A 11 -2.23 5.04 -5.08
C ALA A 11 -2.43 3.54 -4.81
N PHE A 12 -2.36 2.75 -5.86
CA PHE A 12 -2.40 1.29 -5.82
C PHE A 12 -0.99 0.70 -5.92
N LEU A 13 -0.74 -0.38 -5.19
CA LEU A 13 0.51 -1.13 -5.22
C LEU A 13 0.31 -2.53 -5.77
N PHE A 14 1.11 -2.86 -6.78
CA PHE A 14 1.22 -4.19 -7.38
C PHE A 14 2.56 -4.82 -7.02
N ALA A 15 2.58 -6.16 -6.98
CA ALA A 15 3.74 -6.95 -6.60
C ALA A 15 4.39 -6.43 -5.31
N ALA A 16 3.56 -6.12 -4.32
CA ALA A 16 4.00 -5.49 -3.09
C ALA A 16 4.88 -6.44 -2.27
N VAL A 17 5.88 -5.86 -1.60
CA VAL A 17 6.80 -6.55 -0.70
C VAL A 17 6.76 -5.84 0.64
N ASP A 18 6.30 -6.53 1.68
CA ASP A 18 6.43 -6.06 3.07
C ASP A 18 7.92 -6.09 3.46
N SER A 19 8.50 -4.92 3.68
CA SER A 19 9.89 -4.75 4.09
C SER A 19 9.93 -3.80 5.29
N PRO A 20 9.56 -4.27 6.49
CA PRO A 20 9.32 -3.40 7.62
C PRO A 20 10.50 -2.46 7.90
N PRO A 21 10.23 -1.17 8.19
CA PRO A 21 8.91 -0.59 8.46
C PRO A 21 8.27 0.06 7.22
N VAL A 22 8.60 -0.39 6.01
CA VAL A 22 8.09 0.18 4.75
C VAL A 22 7.44 -0.90 3.89
N ILE A 23 6.72 -0.49 2.85
CA ILE A 23 6.29 -1.37 1.78
C ILE A 23 6.91 -0.89 0.47
N MET A 24 7.30 -1.85 -0.36
CA MET A 24 7.82 -1.60 -1.70
C MET A 24 6.87 -2.23 -2.72
N GLY A 25 6.88 -1.72 -3.94
CA GLY A 25 6.04 -2.28 -5.00
C GLY A 25 6.04 -1.40 -6.25
N THR A 26 5.22 -1.81 -7.22
CA THR A 26 4.96 -1.05 -8.44
C THR A 26 3.72 -0.18 -8.23
N ILE A 27 3.84 1.13 -8.41
CA ILE A 27 2.76 2.08 -8.15
C ILE A 27 1.92 2.37 -9.39
N TYR A 28 0.61 2.54 -9.21
CA TYR A 28 -0.33 2.99 -10.23
C TYR A 28 -1.37 3.95 -9.65
N GLY A 29 -1.86 4.87 -10.47
CA GLY A 29 -2.95 5.78 -10.13
C GLY A 29 -2.57 6.77 -9.02
N ASP A 30 -1.32 7.22 -8.98
CA ASP A 30 -0.87 8.20 -7.97
C ASP A 30 -1.54 9.56 -8.20
N ILE A 31 -2.53 9.88 -7.35
CA ILE A 31 -3.27 11.13 -7.43
C ILE A 31 -2.42 12.36 -7.08
N THR A 32 -1.24 12.16 -6.47
CA THR A 32 -0.34 13.26 -6.10
C THR A 32 0.60 13.65 -7.23
N GLY A 33 0.69 12.85 -8.30
CA GLY A 33 1.58 13.07 -9.43
C GLY A 33 3.07 12.93 -9.10
N ARG A 34 3.43 12.34 -7.95
CA ARG A 34 4.83 12.15 -7.53
C ARG A 34 5.49 10.99 -8.27
N PHE A 35 4.69 9.99 -8.64
CA PHE A 35 5.18 8.81 -9.34
C PHE A 35 4.41 8.60 -10.64
N ARG A 36 5.13 8.08 -11.64
CA ARG A 36 4.53 7.59 -12.88
C ARG A 36 3.98 6.18 -12.64
N ASP A 37 2.86 5.87 -13.27
CA ASP A 37 2.34 4.51 -13.36
C ASP A 37 3.41 3.53 -13.85
N GLY A 38 3.51 2.38 -13.17
CA GLY A 38 4.52 1.37 -13.43
C GLY A 38 5.88 1.63 -12.77
N ALA A 39 6.06 2.73 -12.04
CA ALA A 39 7.31 2.98 -11.33
C ALA A 39 7.48 2.08 -10.10
N SER A 40 8.70 1.60 -9.88
CA SER A 40 9.08 0.99 -8.60
C SER A 40 9.17 2.07 -7.53
N MET A 41 8.59 1.81 -6.36
CA MET A 41 8.63 2.74 -5.24
C MET A 41 8.88 2.05 -3.90
N ARG A 42 9.24 2.88 -2.92
CA ARG A 42 9.35 2.55 -1.50
C ARG A 42 8.58 3.60 -0.71
N THR A 43 7.69 3.17 0.18
CA THR A 43 6.97 4.12 1.04
C THR A 43 7.90 4.76 2.06
N SER A 44 7.46 5.87 2.66
CA SER A 44 7.93 6.22 4.00
C SER A 44 7.49 5.17 5.03
N ARG A 45 7.96 5.30 6.27
CA ARG A 45 7.56 4.44 7.40
C ARG A 45 6.04 4.24 7.44
N ILE A 46 5.59 3.01 7.59
CA ILE A 46 4.20 2.64 7.84
C ILE A 46 3.85 2.98 9.29
N THR A 47 2.70 3.62 9.47
CA THR A 47 2.15 3.99 10.79
C THR A 47 0.90 3.20 11.14
N ASN A 48 0.15 2.75 10.14
CA ASN A 48 -1.06 1.97 10.34
C ASN A 48 -1.35 1.08 9.12
N VAL A 49 -2.04 -0.03 9.35
CA VAL A 49 -2.57 -0.90 8.29
C VAL A 49 -4.03 -1.18 8.58
N LEU A 50 -4.89 -0.87 7.61
CA LEU A 50 -6.32 -1.20 7.64
C LEU A 50 -6.59 -2.36 6.67
N PHE A 51 -7.60 -3.17 6.97
CA PHE A 51 -8.08 -4.20 6.07
C PHE A 51 -9.51 -3.86 5.64
N ILE A 52 -9.72 -3.67 4.34
CA ILE A 52 -11.00 -3.22 3.77
C ILE A 52 -11.28 -4.09 2.56
N ASP A 53 -12.43 -4.78 2.57
CA ASP A 53 -12.92 -5.63 1.46
C ASP A 53 -11.90 -6.64 0.91
N GLY A 54 -11.05 -7.20 1.77
CA GLY A 54 -10.02 -8.18 1.38
C GLY A 54 -8.65 -7.57 1.04
N PHE A 55 -8.54 -6.24 1.04
CA PHE A 55 -7.32 -5.51 0.67
C PHE A 55 -6.64 -4.89 1.88
N SER A 56 -5.31 -4.86 1.85
CA SER A 56 -4.50 -4.15 2.84
C SER A 56 -4.27 -2.71 2.41
N LEU A 57 -4.66 -1.76 3.25
CA LEU A 57 -4.42 -0.33 3.07
C LEU A 57 -3.36 0.16 4.04
N PHE A 58 -2.21 0.57 3.52
CA PHE A 58 -1.07 1.03 4.30
C PHE A 58 -1.08 2.55 4.43
N GLN A 59 -1.11 3.04 5.67
CA GLN A 59 -0.93 4.45 5.98
C GLN A 59 0.53 4.72 6.31
N THR A 60 1.07 5.80 5.76
CA THR A 60 2.48 6.15 5.94
C THR A 60 2.64 7.42 6.76
N LEU A 61 3.84 7.60 7.34
CA LEU A 61 4.22 8.79 8.10
C LEU A 61 4.03 10.09 7.29
N ALA A 62 4.24 10.03 5.98
CA ALA A 62 4.02 11.16 5.07
C ALA A 62 2.52 11.43 4.76
N GLY A 63 1.59 10.72 5.42
CA GLY A 63 0.14 10.87 5.25
C GLY A 63 -0.43 10.19 4.00
N SER A 64 0.37 9.43 3.26
CA SER A 64 -0.09 8.71 2.06
C SER A 64 -0.76 7.38 2.43
N ARG A 65 -1.70 6.94 1.58
CA ARG A 65 -2.50 5.73 1.75
C ARG A 65 -2.38 4.85 0.53
N TYR A 66 -1.73 3.70 0.67
CA TYR A 66 -1.44 2.80 -0.44
C TYR A 66 -2.25 1.51 -0.31
N LEU A 67 -3.10 1.23 -1.30
CA LEU A 67 -3.86 -0.02 -1.35
C LEU A 67 -3.05 -1.10 -2.06
N VAL A 68 -2.79 -2.22 -1.39
CA VAL A 68 -2.10 -3.35 -2.01
C VAL A 68 -3.10 -4.21 -2.77
N VAL A 69 -2.95 -4.25 -4.09
CA VAL A 69 -3.80 -5.03 -5.01
C VAL A 69 -3.20 -6.40 -5.28
N SER A 70 -1.87 -6.53 -5.24
CA SER A 70 -1.20 -7.84 -5.32
C SER A 70 0.12 -7.84 -4.54
N TRP A 71 0.45 -8.99 -3.97
CA TRP A 71 1.72 -9.25 -3.31
C TRP A 71 2.69 -9.91 -4.30
N ALA A 72 4.00 -9.65 -4.15
CA ALA A 72 5.02 -10.34 -4.91
C ALA A 72 4.95 -11.87 -4.64
N PRO A 73 5.40 -12.73 -5.56
CA PRO A 73 5.48 -14.17 -5.33
C PRO A 73 6.27 -14.49 -4.05
N GLY A 74 5.67 -15.28 -3.14
CA GLY A 74 6.24 -15.56 -1.81
C GLY A 74 6.01 -14.47 -0.75
N GLY A 75 5.43 -13.32 -1.14
CA GLY A 75 4.87 -12.33 -0.24
C GLY A 75 3.50 -12.78 0.26
N ASN A 76 3.33 -12.84 1.57
CA ASN A 76 2.03 -13.15 2.16
C ASN A 76 1.19 -11.87 2.23
N ASN A 77 -0.11 -11.99 1.93
CA ASN A 77 -1.11 -11.06 2.46
C ASN A 77 -0.99 -11.15 3.97
N ILE A 78 -0.30 -10.17 4.57
CA ILE A 78 0.06 -10.19 5.97
C ILE A 78 -1.23 -10.08 6.78
N TYR A 79 -1.79 -11.25 7.11
CA TYR A 79 -2.85 -11.38 8.08
C TYR A 79 -2.38 -10.75 9.38
N MET A 80 -3.25 -9.90 9.90
CA MET A 80 -3.05 -8.91 10.95
C MET A 80 -2.43 -9.51 12.22
N ASN A 81 -1.31 -8.92 12.67
CA ASN A 81 -0.87 -8.82 14.07
C ASN A 81 0.46 -8.06 14.26
N ARG A 82 0.99 -7.41 13.21
CA ARG A 82 2.25 -6.67 13.31
C ARG A 82 2.00 -5.26 13.84
N ILE A 83 2.48 -5.00 15.05
CA ILE A 83 2.51 -3.64 15.61
C ILE A 83 3.68 -2.90 14.97
N TYR A 84 3.37 -1.86 14.20
CA TYR A 84 4.37 -0.91 13.73
C TYR A 84 4.64 0.07 14.88
N HIS A 85 5.68 -0.21 15.68
CA HIS A 85 6.27 0.74 16.64
C HIS A 85 6.98 1.84 15.88
#